data_AF-A0A2S9FJ67-F1
#
_entry.id   AF-A0A2S9FJ67-F1
#
_cell.length_a   1.000
_cell.length_b   1.000
_cell.length_c   1.000
_cell.angle_alpha   90.00
_cell.angle_beta   90.00
_cell.angle_gamma   90.00
#
_symmetry.space_group_name_H-M   'P 1'
#
loop_
_entity.id
_entity.type
_entity.pdbx_description
1 polymer ?
#
loop_
_entity_poly.entity_id
_entity_poly.type
_entity_poly.pdbx_seq_one_letter_code
_entity_poly.pdbx_strand_id
1 'polypeptide(L)'
;TKKADGAVNWLVLADANVDAFVDEDEETFDDEPGKGSDPTTRTLCTGCGLLGAAGTARCDTAQCTGGPMLTVREHPRAKRVMTRCTECGAQSRQGIRRLRTDANAAPAVVTTALYQQLPEAVGETADQVGSGRKLLMFSDSRQGAAFAAPYLNRTYSRLLERRYMAQSLRQAGRGEQLTTGDLAILTREHAQAAGA
;
A
#
# COMPACT_ATOMS: atom_id res chain seq x y z
N THR A 1 -6.87 -17.53 17.86
CA THR A 1 -7.53 -18.05 16.64
C THR A 1 -7.77 -16.89 15.68
N LYS A 2 -7.18 -16.89 14.48
CA LYS A 2 -7.44 -15.83 13.49
C LYS A 2 -8.89 -15.98 13.04
N LYS A 3 -9.76 -15.04 13.45
CA LYS A 3 -11.14 -14.98 12.99
C LYS A 3 -11.12 -14.93 11.45
N ALA A 4 -11.77 -15.89 10.80
CA ALA A 4 -11.86 -15.89 9.35
C ALA A 4 -12.52 -14.58 8.88
N ASP A 5 -12.02 -14.02 7.78
CA ASP A 5 -12.60 -12.80 7.21
C ASP A 5 -14.07 -13.06 6.85
N GLY A 6 -15.00 -12.33 7.47
CA GLY A 6 -16.42 -12.34 7.09
C GLY A 6 -16.66 -11.59 5.78
N ALA A 7 -17.88 -11.58 5.25
CA ALA A 7 -18.23 -10.72 4.13
C ALA A 7 -18.10 -9.23 4.51
N VAL A 8 -17.62 -8.38 3.59
CA VAL A 8 -17.62 -6.92 3.77
C VAL A 8 -18.17 -6.24 2.54
N ASN A 9 -18.66 -5.03 2.74
CA ASN A 9 -18.96 -4.14 1.64
C ASN A 9 -17.66 -3.66 0.96
N TRP A 10 -17.64 -3.67 -0.37
CA TRP A 10 -16.48 -3.25 -1.15
C TRP A 10 -16.79 -1.93 -1.83
N LEU A 11 -15.84 -1.02 -1.75
CA LEU A 11 -15.91 0.29 -2.38
C LEU A 11 -14.74 0.40 -3.35
N VAL A 12 -15.00 0.95 -4.53
CA VAL A 12 -13.94 1.36 -5.46
C VAL A 12 -13.95 2.87 -5.54
N LEU A 13 -12.77 3.48 -5.56
CA LEU A 13 -12.64 4.92 -5.84
C LEU A 13 -13.06 5.14 -7.30
N ALA A 14 -14.05 6.00 -7.49
CA ALA A 14 -14.59 6.31 -8.80
C ALA A 14 -14.13 7.72 -9.19
N ASP A 15 -13.67 7.88 -10.43
CA ASP A 15 -13.64 9.21 -11.02
C ASP A 15 -15.07 9.61 -11.36
N ALA A 16 -15.44 10.86 -11.05
CA ALA A 16 -16.81 11.36 -11.24
C ALA A 16 -17.32 11.29 -12.70
N ASN A 17 -16.43 11.03 -13.67
CA ASN A 17 -16.70 11.07 -15.10
C ASN A 17 -16.55 9.70 -15.80
N VAL A 18 -16.40 8.59 -15.06
CA VAL A 18 -16.25 7.25 -15.67
C VAL A 18 -17.48 6.40 -15.35
N ASP A 19 -18.27 6.08 -16.38
CA ASP A 19 -19.39 5.16 -16.25
C ASP A 19 -18.92 3.75 -15.90
N ALA A 20 -19.80 2.94 -15.31
CA ALA A 20 -19.45 1.60 -14.86
C ALA A 20 -19.23 0.78 -16.10
N PHE A 21 -18.18 -0.02 -16.10
CA PHE A 21 -18.14 -1.17 -16.98
C PHE A 21 -19.13 -2.21 -16.43
N VAL A 22 -20.39 -2.04 -16.82
CA VAL A 22 -21.40 -3.08 -16.73
C VAL A 22 -21.21 -3.94 -17.97
N ASP A 23 -20.78 -5.18 -17.76
CA ASP A 23 -20.72 -6.16 -18.85
C ASP A 23 -22.05 -6.89 -18.86
N GLU A 24 -22.77 -6.79 -19.96
CA GLU A 24 -24.13 -7.33 -20.13
C GLU A 24 -24.16 -8.87 -20.09
N ASP A 25 -22.99 -9.53 -20.05
CA ASP A 25 -22.84 -10.99 -20.05
C ASP A 25 -22.81 -11.60 -18.61
N GLU A 26 -23.11 -10.80 -17.58
CA GLU A 26 -22.94 -11.12 -16.15
C GLU A 26 -23.86 -12.23 -15.59
N GLU A 27 -24.84 -12.72 -16.35
CA GLU A 27 -25.77 -13.77 -15.87
C GLU A 27 -25.17 -15.18 -15.86
N THR A 28 -24.03 -15.42 -16.51
CA THR A 28 -23.55 -16.79 -16.78
C THR A 28 -22.52 -17.34 -15.78
N PHE A 29 -21.90 -16.51 -14.92
CA PHE A 29 -20.71 -16.91 -14.14
C PHE A 29 -20.83 -16.83 -12.60
N ASP A 30 -21.91 -16.28 -12.05
CA ASP A 30 -22.17 -16.33 -10.60
C ASP A 30 -23.17 -17.47 -10.33
N ASP A 31 -22.73 -18.57 -9.73
CA ASP A 31 -23.54 -19.75 -9.31
C ASP A 31 -24.61 -19.42 -8.22
N GLU A 32 -24.91 -18.15 -7.98
CA GLU A 32 -25.83 -17.67 -6.92
C GLU A 32 -26.99 -16.89 -7.55
N PRO A 33 -28.23 -17.43 -7.54
CA PRO A 33 -29.37 -16.79 -8.17
C PRO A 33 -29.82 -15.57 -7.35
N GLY A 34 -29.46 -14.39 -7.83
CA GLY A 34 -29.99 -13.13 -7.32
C GLY A 34 -29.91 -12.07 -8.40
N LYS A 35 -31.00 -11.35 -8.66
CA LYS A 35 -31.07 -10.21 -9.57
C LYS A 35 -29.89 -9.26 -9.29
N GLY A 36 -29.08 -8.99 -10.31
CA GLY A 36 -28.00 -8.02 -10.24
C GLY A 36 -28.58 -6.64 -9.97
N SER A 37 -28.22 -6.04 -8.84
CA SER A 37 -28.39 -4.60 -8.65
C SER A 37 -27.15 -3.95 -9.21
N ASP A 38 -27.30 -2.84 -9.93
CA ASP A 38 -26.16 -2.07 -10.42
C ASP A 38 -25.33 -1.51 -9.25
N PRO A 39 -24.00 -1.35 -9.43
CA PRO A 39 -23.16 -0.69 -8.44
C PRO A 39 -23.66 0.73 -8.17
N THR A 40 -23.80 1.07 -6.88
CA THR A 40 -24.38 2.36 -6.48
C THR A 40 -23.28 3.39 -6.26
N THR A 41 -23.41 4.55 -6.91
CA THR A 41 -22.51 5.68 -6.67
C THR A 41 -22.82 6.33 -5.32
N ARG A 42 -21.79 6.55 -4.52
CA ARG A 42 -21.83 7.14 -3.18
C ARG A 42 -20.70 8.15 -3.02
N THR A 43 -20.68 8.84 -1.89
CA THR A 43 -19.54 9.69 -1.51
C THR A 43 -19.03 9.31 -0.13
N LEU A 44 -17.73 9.02 -0.02
CA LEU A 44 -17.04 8.60 1.19
C LEU A 44 -16.27 9.78 1.81
N CYS A 45 -16.55 10.09 3.08
CA CYS A 45 -15.74 11.02 3.84
C CYS A 45 -14.46 10.34 4.33
N THR A 46 -13.27 10.85 3.96
CA THR A 46 -11.99 10.28 4.45
C THR A 46 -11.69 10.61 5.91
N GLY A 47 -12.39 11.59 6.49
CA GLY A 47 -12.18 12.01 7.89
C GLY A 47 -12.83 11.06 8.90
N CYS A 48 -14.10 10.69 8.69
CA CYS A 48 -14.85 9.83 9.61
C CYS A 48 -15.35 8.51 9.00
N GLY A 49 -15.22 8.32 7.69
CA GLY A 49 -15.71 7.12 7.00
C GLY A 49 -17.20 7.10 6.68
N LEU A 50 -17.92 8.23 6.84
CA LEU A 50 -19.33 8.34 6.47
C LEU A 50 -19.51 8.07 4.96
N LEU A 51 -20.46 7.19 4.63
CA LEU A 51 -20.94 6.98 3.26
C LEU A 51 -22.24 7.77 3.06
N GLY A 52 -22.14 8.89 2.33
CA GLY A 52 -23.25 9.73 1.92
C GLY A 52 -23.82 9.36 0.56
N ALA A 53 -24.90 10.04 0.18
CA ALA A 53 -25.46 9.96 -1.17
C ALA A 53 -24.46 10.48 -2.22
N ALA A 54 -24.63 10.09 -3.48
CA ALA A 54 -23.84 10.64 -4.59
C ALA A 54 -23.93 12.17 -4.60
N GLY A 55 -22.80 12.84 -4.84
CA GLY A 55 -22.71 14.30 -4.90
C GLY A 55 -22.69 15.00 -3.54
N THR A 56 -22.59 14.27 -2.43
CA THR A 56 -22.46 14.88 -1.10
C THR A 56 -21.13 15.64 -1.00
N ALA A 57 -21.18 16.98 -1.01
CA ALA A 57 -19.98 17.82 -1.05
C ALA A 57 -19.27 17.98 0.30
N ARG A 58 -19.96 17.74 1.43
CA ARG A 58 -19.44 17.92 2.78
C ARG A 58 -19.94 16.85 3.73
N CYS A 59 -19.18 16.58 4.79
CA CYS A 59 -19.59 15.67 5.83
C CYS A 59 -20.29 16.43 6.97
N ASP A 60 -21.55 16.11 7.23
CA ASP A 60 -22.36 16.77 8.28
C ASP A 60 -22.25 16.07 9.64
N THR A 61 -21.31 15.12 9.79
CA THR A 61 -21.11 14.43 11.07
C THR A 61 -20.44 15.37 12.06
N ALA A 62 -21.13 15.69 13.17
CA ALA A 62 -20.66 16.65 14.17
C ALA A 62 -19.28 16.33 14.79
N GLN A 63 -18.87 15.05 14.80
CA GLN A 63 -17.59 14.59 15.34
C GLN A 63 -16.51 14.38 14.26
N CYS A 64 -16.80 14.71 13.00
CA CYS A 64 -15.82 14.57 11.92
C CYS A 64 -14.77 15.68 12.01
N THR A 65 -13.49 15.31 12.00
CA THR A 65 -12.36 16.24 11.93
C THR A 65 -12.18 16.87 10.54
N GLY A 66 -13.08 16.57 9.60
CA GLY A 66 -13.00 16.98 8.21
C GLY A 66 -12.09 16.08 7.36
N GLY A 67 -12.22 16.20 6.05
CA GLY A 67 -11.44 15.47 5.07
C GLY A 67 -12.08 15.54 3.69
N PRO A 68 -11.32 15.24 2.62
CA PRO A 68 -11.88 15.10 1.28
C PRO A 68 -13.09 14.17 1.24
N MET A 69 -14.07 14.54 0.43
CA MET A 69 -15.20 13.69 0.06
C MET A 69 -14.84 13.00 -1.25
N LEU A 70 -14.73 11.68 -1.25
CA LEU A 70 -14.33 10.88 -2.41
C LEU A 70 -15.55 10.22 -3.03
N THR A 71 -15.72 10.35 -4.34
CA THR A 71 -16.72 9.55 -5.07
C THR A 71 -16.29 8.09 -5.03
N VAL A 72 -17.21 7.21 -4.66
CA VAL A 72 -16.98 5.78 -4.60
C VAL A 72 -18.12 5.02 -5.23
N ARG A 73 -17.82 3.85 -5.78
CA ARG A 73 -18.81 2.87 -6.19
C ARG A 73 -18.88 1.75 -5.19
N GLU A 74 -20.08 1.58 -4.66
CA GLU A 74 -20.44 0.51 -3.78
C GLU A 74 -20.80 -0.72 -4.61
N HIS A 75 -20.10 -1.83 -4.36
CA HIS A 75 -20.48 -3.10 -4.95
C HIS A 75 -21.83 -3.54 -4.39
N PRO A 76 -22.71 -4.14 -5.22
CA PRO A 76 -24.09 -4.44 -4.82
C PRO A 76 -24.20 -5.51 -3.72
N ARG A 77 -23.15 -6.29 -3.48
CA ARG A 77 -23.15 -7.36 -2.48
C ARG A 77 -21.87 -7.36 -1.66
N ALA A 78 -22.04 -7.52 -0.36
CA ALA A 78 -20.94 -7.81 0.53
C ALA A 78 -20.38 -9.21 0.21
N LYS A 79 -19.14 -9.27 -0.28
CA LYS A 79 -18.43 -10.54 -0.56
C LYS A 79 -17.24 -10.67 0.39
N ARG A 80 -16.86 -11.90 0.73
CA ARG A 80 -15.63 -12.14 1.51
C ARG A 80 -14.39 -11.80 0.70
N VAL A 81 -14.39 -12.20 -0.57
CA VAL A 81 -13.35 -11.92 -1.57
C VAL A 81 -14.05 -11.31 -2.77
N MET A 82 -13.60 -10.13 -3.20
CA MET A 82 -14.10 -9.54 -4.44
C MET A 82 -13.27 -10.05 -5.61
N THR A 83 -13.95 -10.55 -6.64
CA THR A 83 -13.30 -11.18 -7.80
C THR A 83 -13.36 -10.32 -9.06
N ARG A 84 -14.08 -9.19 -9.03
CA ARG A 84 -14.27 -8.31 -10.17
C ARG A 84 -14.24 -6.85 -9.71
N CYS A 85 -13.59 -5.98 -10.47
CA CYS A 85 -13.62 -4.53 -10.26
C CYS A 85 -14.76 -3.89 -11.05
N THR A 86 -15.62 -3.08 -10.42
CA THR A 86 -16.71 -2.36 -11.10
C THR A 86 -16.26 -1.11 -11.86
N GLU A 87 -15.01 -0.68 -11.70
CA GLU A 87 -14.46 0.48 -12.45
C GLU A 87 -13.68 0.09 -13.70
N CYS A 88 -12.93 -1.01 -13.67
CA CYS A 88 -12.08 -1.42 -14.80
C CYS A 88 -12.44 -2.78 -15.39
N GLY A 89 -13.44 -3.46 -14.85
CA GLY A 89 -13.87 -4.78 -15.29
C GLY A 89 -12.92 -5.93 -14.95
N ALA A 90 -11.70 -5.66 -14.45
CA ALA A 90 -10.70 -6.70 -14.20
C ALA A 90 -11.23 -7.81 -13.28
N GLN A 91 -11.10 -9.06 -13.73
CA GLN A 91 -11.58 -10.25 -13.02
C GLN A 91 -10.40 -11.13 -12.59
N SER A 92 -10.34 -11.45 -11.29
CA SER A 92 -9.33 -12.35 -10.74
C SER A 92 -9.79 -12.92 -9.40
N ARG A 93 -9.63 -14.24 -9.22
CA ARG A 93 -10.00 -14.97 -7.98
C ARG A 93 -9.34 -14.42 -6.72
N GLN A 94 -8.22 -13.71 -6.85
CA GLN A 94 -7.53 -13.07 -5.73
C GLN A 94 -6.95 -11.69 -6.09
N GLY A 95 -7.54 -10.99 -7.08
CA GLY A 95 -7.04 -9.68 -7.52
C GLY A 95 -7.32 -8.57 -6.52
N ILE A 96 -8.50 -8.59 -5.90
CA ILE A 96 -8.93 -7.58 -4.93
C ILE A 96 -8.87 -8.20 -3.53
N ARG A 97 -8.08 -7.61 -2.64
CA ARG A 97 -7.84 -8.11 -1.28
C ARG A 97 -7.93 -6.96 -0.29
N ARG A 98 -8.27 -7.31 0.95
CA ARG A 98 -8.20 -6.35 2.06
C ARG A 98 -6.75 -5.98 2.30
N LEU A 99 -6.49 -4.68 2.42
CA LEU A 99 -5.23 -4.21 2.95
C LEU A 99 -5.17 -4.59 4.42
N ARG A 100 -4.27 -5.51 4.76
CA ARG A 100 -3.94 -5.88 6.14
C ARG A 100 -2.47 -5.60 6.34
N THR A 101 -2.15 -4.72 7.27
CA THR A 101 -0.78 -4.63 7.79
C THR A 101 -0.61 -5.75 8.81
N ASP A 102 0.37 -6.62 8.62
CA ASP A 102 0.74 -7.56 9.67
C ASP A 102 1.46 -6.83 10.82
N ALA A 103 1.76 -7.56 11.90
CA ALA A 103 2.38 -7.01 13.11
C ALA A 103 3.80 -6.43 12.89
N ASN A 104 4.43 -6.69 11.75
CA ASN A 104 5.79 -6.24 11.43
C ASN A 104 5.82 -5.24 10.28
N ALA A 105 4.91 -5.34 9.30
CA ALA A 105 4.93 -4.54 8.08
C ALA A 105 4.80 -3.03 8.36
N ALA A 106 3.77 -2.61 9.09
CA ALA A 106 3.58 -1.20 9.41
C ALA A 106 4.70 -0.65 10.32
N PRO A 107 5.08 -1.34 11.42
CA PRO A 107 6.24 -0.92 12.22
C PRO A 107 7.52 -0.83 11.42
N ALA A 108 7.78 -1.73 10.46
CA ALA A 108 8.98 -1.70 9.63
C ALA A 108 9.08 -0.45 8.75
N VAL A 109 7.95 -0.01 8.18
CA VAL A 109 7.91 1.23 7.38
C VAL A 109 8.19 2.44 8.27
N VAL A 110 7.51 2.55 9.42
CA VAL A 110 7.71 3.65 10.37
C VAL A 110 9.15 3.68 10.88
N THR A 111 9.67 2.52 11.25
CA THR A 111 11.05 2.32 11.69
C THR A 111 12.05 2.80 10.66
N THR A 112 11.85 2.39 9.41
CA THR A 112 12.72 2.79 8.30
C THR A 112 12.69 4.30 8.08
N ALA A 113 11.50 4.90 8.10
CA ALA A 113 11.33 6.35 7.92
C ALA A 113 11.98 7.15 9.06
N LEU A 114 11.81 6.72 10.31
CA LEU A 114 12.37 7.40 11.48
C LEU A 114 13.87 7.16 11.64
N TYR A 115 14.36 5.96 11.33
CA TYR A 115 15.79 5.63 11.41
C TYR A 115 16.64 6.59 10.57
N GLN A 116 16.18 6.94 9.38
CA GLN A 116 16.87 7.89 8.49
C GLN A 116 16.91 9.32 9.03
N GLN A 117 16.01 9.67 9.96
CA GLN A 117 15.95 11.00 10.59
C GLN A 117 16.78 11.07 11.88
N LEU A 118 17.37 9.95 12.33
CA LEU A 118 18.23 9.96 13.51
C LEU A 118 19.50 10.75 13.20
N PRO A 119 20.03 11.51 14.18
CA PRO A 119 21.32 12.16 14.04
C PRO A 119 22.41 11.11 13.84
N GLU A 120 23.47 11.50 13.13
CA GLU A 120 24.67 10.67 13.01
C GLU A 120 25.31 10.45 14.37
N ALA A 121 25.95 9.30 14.55
CA ALA A 121 26.66 9.02 15.78
C ALA A 121 27.90 9.91 15.92
N VAL A 122 28.25 10.25 17.16
CA VAL A 122 29.46 11.00 17.48
C VAL A 122 30.59 10.02 17.81
N GLY A 123 31.81 10.34 17.38
CA GLY A 123 33.02 9.57 17.68
C GLY A 123 33.23 8.36 16.77
N GLU A 124 33.91 7.34 17.27
CA GLU A 124 34.39 6.19 16.48
C GLU A 124 33.29 5.40 15.76
N THR A 125 32.04 5.48 16.23
CA THR A 125 30.92 4.79 15.58
C THR A 125 30.39 5.50 14.34
N ALA A 126 30.78 6.76 14.09
CA ALA A 126 30.32 7.54 12.93
C ALA A 126 30.68 6.88 11.59
N ASP A 127 31.83 6.19 11.53
CA ASP A 127 32.31 5.51 10.33
C ASP A 127 31.64 4.15 10.09
N GLN A 128 30.73 3.72 10.98
CA GLN A 128 29.96 2.49 10.79
C GLN A 128 28.77 2.70 9.84
N VAL A 129 28.25 1.60 9.30
CA VAL A 129 27.08 1.58 8.41
C VAL A 129 25.94 2.44 8.97
N GLY A 130 25.35 3.28 8.12
CA GLY A 130 24.28 4.20 8.52
C GLY A 130 24.76 5.38 9.37
N SER A 131 26.02 5.80 9.22
CA SER A 131 26.69 6.83 10.03
C SER A 131 26.63 6.54 11.54
N GLY A 132 26.70 5.26 11.91
CA GLY A 132 26.62 4.80 13.30
C GLY A 132 25.25 4.94 13.98
N ARG A 133 24.18 5.26 13.26
CA ARG A 133 22.83 5.42 13.83
C ARG A 133 22.36 4.15 14.53
N LYS A 134 21.93 4.28 15.78
CA LYS A 134 21.44 3.17 16.61
C LYS A 134 19.95 3.34 16.90
N LEU A 135 19.19 2.27 16.70
CA LEU A 135 17.78 2.21 17.08
C LEU A 135 17.57 1.04 18.03
N LEU A 136 17.02 1.34 19.20
CA LEU A 136 16.57 0.36 20.18
C LEU A 136 15.04 0.23 20.07
N MET A 137 14.55 -1.00 19.98
CA MET A 137 13.13 -1.30 19.84
C MET A 137 12.69 -2.28 20.93
N PHE A 138 11.52 -2.04 21.51
CA PHE A 138 10.94 -2.89 22.54
C PHE A 138 9.76 -3.66 21.98
N SER A 139 9.61 -4.92 22.41
CA SER A 139 8.44 -5.74 22.14
C SER A 139 7.99 -6.39 23.44
N ASP A 140 6.68 -6.51 23.59
CA ASP A 140 5.99 -7.25 24.64
C ASP A 140 6.16 -8.78 24.53
N SER A 141 6.67 -9.27 23.39
CA SER A 141 6.90 -10.68 23.13
C SER A 141 8.35 -10.95 22.73
N ARG A 142 9.00 -11.91 23.41
CA ARG A 142 10.34 -12.38 23.04
C ARG A 142 10.39 -12.95 21.61
N GLN A 143 9.35 -13.68 21.22
CA GLN A 143 9.25 -14.23 19.86
C GLN A 143 9.02 -13.12 18.82
N GLY A 144 8.23 -12.09 19.18
CA GLY A 144 8.02 -10.90 18.35
C GLY A 144 9.33 -10.16 18.09
N ALA A 145 10.11 -9.87 19.14
CA ALA A 145 11.42 -9.25 19.03
C ALA A 145 12.40 -10.07 18.15
N ALA A 146 12.48 -11.39 18.38
CA ALA A 146 13.37 -12.26 17.63
C ALA A 146 13.04 -12.33 16.13
N PHE A 147 11.76 -12.22 15.77
CA PHE A 147 11.34 -12.19 14.37
C PHE A 147 11.49 -10.80 13.72
N ALA A 148 11.24 -9.73 14.48
CA ALA A 148 11.27 -8.36 13.98
C ALA A 148 12.65 -7.95 13.44
N ALA A 149 13.74 -8.28 14.16
CA ALA A 149 15.10 -7.91 13.74
C ALA A 149 15.48 -8.43 12.33
N PRO A 150 15.39 -9.74 12.02
CA PRO A 150 15.70 -10.24 10.68
C PRO A 150 14.65 -9.81 9.63
N TYR A 151 13.40 -9.53 10.03
CA TYR A 151 12.39 -8.96 9.13
C TYR A 151 12.77 -7.53 8.70
N LEU A 152 13.13 -6.67 9.66
CA LEU A 152 13.56 -5.29 9.43
C LEU A 152 14.81 -5.25 8.54
N ASN A 153 15.83 -6.05 8.86
CA ASN A 153 17.06 -6.09 8.07
C ASN A 153 16.76 -6.44 6.60
N ARG A 154 16.01 -7.52 6.36
CA ARG A 154 15.67 -7.96 4.98
C ARG A 154 14.83 -6.93 4.22
N THR A 155 13.84 -6.33 4.87
CA THR A 155 12.96 -5.35 4.21
C THR A 155 13.67 -4.04 3.93
N TYR A 156 14.52 -3.58 4.86
CA TYR A 156 15.33 -2.38 4.71
C TYR A 156 16.40 -2.54 3.63
N SER A 157 17.17 -3.64 3.62
CA SER A 157 18.17 -3.90 2.57
C SER A 157 17.54 -3.91 1.17
N ARG A 158 16.40 -4.61 1.00
CA ARG A 158 15.67 -4.63 -0.28
C ARG A 158 15.18 -3.25 -0.70
N LEU A 159 14.77 -2.41 0.25
CA LEU A 159 14.36 -1.04 -0.04
C LEU A 159 15.55 -0.21 -0.53
N LEU A 160 16.70 -0.32 0.13
CA LEU A 160 17.93 0.37 -0.27
C LEU A 160 18.40 -0.07 -1.66
N GLU A 161 18.44 -1.38 -1.92
CA GLU A 161 18.76 -1.93 -3.25
C GLU A 161 17.87 -1.32 -4.33
N ARG A 162 16.55 -1.35 -4.12
CA ARG A 162 15.57 -0.77 -5.07
C ARG A 162 15.74 0.74 -5.22
N ARG A 163 16.09 1.45 -4.15
CA ARG A 163 16.34 2.90 -4.18
C ARG A 163 17.56 3.21 -5.05
N TYR A 164 18.66 2.51 -4.87
CA TYR A 164 19.86 2.71 -5.68
C TYR A 164 19.60 2.36 -7.15
N MET A 165 18.93 1.24 -7.43
CA MET A 165 18.52 0.90 -8.80
C MET A 165 17.66 2.01 -9.44
N ALA A 166 16.67 2.53 -8.71
CA ALA A 166 15.82 3.61 -9.20
C ALA A 166 16.60 4.94 -9.39
N GLN A 167 17.62 5.20 -8.57
CA GLN A 167 18.51 6.36 -8.75
C GLN A 167 19.36 6.20 -10.01
N SER A 168 19.99 5.03 -10.21
CA SER A 168 20.75 4.71 -11.42
C SER A 168 19.92 4.92 -12.68
N LEU A 169 18.69 4.38 -12.70
CA LEU A 169 17.78 4.53 -13.84
C LEU A 169 17.37 5.97 -14.12
N ARG A 170 17.25 6.82 -13.10
CA ARG A 170 16.93 8.24 -13.29
C ARG A 170 18.11 9.03 -13.83
N GLN A 171 19.34 8.66 -13.46
CA GLN A 171 20.55 9.37 -13.86
C GLN A 171 21.08 8.94 -15.22
N ALA A 172 20.86 7.68 -15.63
CA ALA A 172 21.23 7.16 -16.94
C ALA A 172 20.60 7.92 -18.14
N GLY A 173 19.66 8.84 -17.90
CA GLY A 173 19.06 9.67 -18.92
C GLY A 173 18.11 8.91 -19.84
N ARG A 174 17.25 9.62 -20.56
CA ARG A 174 16.37 9.05 -21.59
C ARG A 174 17.12 9.09 -22.93
N GLY A 175 18.01 8.14 -23.19
CA GLY A 175 18.71 8.13 -24.50
C GLY A 175 19.71 7.00 -24.75
N GLU A 176 20.38 6.48 -23.72
CA GLU A 176 21.34 5.38 -23.87
C GLU A 176 20.68 4.01 -23.61
N GLN A 177 21.08 3.01 -24.40
CA GLN A 177 20.68 1.63 -24.16
C GLN A 177 21.41 1.11 -22.91
N LEU A 178 20.72 1.14 -21.77
CA LEU A 178 21.26 0.61 -20.52
C LEU A 178 21.07 -0.90 -20.47
N THR A 179 22.16 -1.67 -20.40
CA THR A 179 22.07 -3.11 -20.15
C THR A 179 21.83 -3.40 -18.67
N THR A 180 21.44 -4.64 -18.35
CA THR A 180 21.33 -5.08 -16.96
C THR A 180 22.68 -5.07 -16.23
N GLY A 181 23.78 -5.28 -16.95
CA GLY A 181 25.14 -5.19 -16.43
C GLY A 181 25.50 -3.76 -16.02
N ASP A 182 25.21 -2.79 -16.88
CA ASP A 182 25.46 -1.36 -16.61
C ASP A 182 24.66 -0.90 -15.40
N LEU A 183 23.38 -1.31 -15.31
CA LEU A 183 22.54 -0.99 -14.17
C LEU A 183 23.11 -1.54 -12.86
N ALA A 184 23.66 -2.75 -12.87
CA ALA A 184 24.27 -3.35 -11.67
C ALA A 184 25.54 -2.59 -11.24
N ILE A 185 26.35 -2.12 -12.19
CA ILE A 185 27.55 -1.32 -11.92
C ILE A 185 27.16 0.03 -11.30
N LEU A 186 26.29 0.79 -11.97
CA LEU A 186 25.83 2.10 -11.49
C LEU A 186 25.17 2.01 -10.10
N THR A 187 24.38 0.96 -9.88
CA THR A 187 23.74 0.72 -8.58
C THR A 187 24.78 0.50 -7.48
N ARG A 188 25.87 -0.23 -7.77
CA ARG A 188 26.96 -0.45 -6.82
C ARG A 188 27.74 0.83 -6.55
N GLU A 189 28.04 1.61 -7.58
CA GLU A 189 28.72 2.91 -7.42
C GLU A 189 27.92 3.87 -6.54
N HIS A 190 26.60 3.94 -6.74
CA HIS A 190 25.72 4.73 -5.88
C HIS A 190 25.67 4.23 -4.44
N ALA A 191 25.66 2.91 -4.23
CA ALA A 191 25.71 2.33 -2.89
C ALA A 191 27.02 2.70 -2.17
N GLN A 192 28.17 2.55 -2.85
CA GLN A 192 29.48 2.88 -2.31
C GLN A 192 29.61 4.37 -1.98
N ALA A 193 29.15 5.26 -2.88
CA ALA A 193 29.15 6.70 -2.65
C ALA A 193 28.27 7.11 -1.44
N ALA A 194 27.29 6.29 -1.08
CA ALA A 194 26.40 6.50 0.06
C ALA A 194 26.86 5.78 1.35
N GLY A 195 28.05 5.14 1.35
CA GLY A 195 28.59 4.44 2.52
C GLY A 195 27.88 3.13 2.87
N ALA A 196 27.30 2.45 1.87
CA ALA A 196 26.61 1.17 2.01
C ALA A 196 27.46 -0.03 1.54
#